data_AF-A0A2S9GC04-F1
#
_entry.id   AF-A0A2S9GC04-F1
#
_cell.length_a   1.000
_cell.length_b   1.000
_cell.length_c   1.000
_cell.angle_alpha   90.00
_cell.angle_beta   90.00
_cell.angle_gamma   90.00
#
_symmetry.space_group_name_H-M   'P 1'
#
loop_
_entity.id
_entity.type
_entity.pdbx_description
1 polymer ?
#
loop_
_entity_poly.entity_id
_entity_poly.type
_entity_poly.pdbx_seq_one_letter_code
_entity_poly.pdbx_strand_id
1 'polypeptide(L)' 'MTPDELAERTRRAAEAAVAAGRELGLRVERAKVLHDVFSVVVHLEPEPVVA' A
#
# COMPACT_ATOMS: atom_id res chain seq x y z
N MET A 1 8.35 18.28 -6.50
CA MET A 1 8.79 17.31 -5.47
C MET A 1 10.14 16.78 -5.88
N THR A 2 11.06 16.64 -4.95
CA THR A 2 12.33 15.93 -5.17
C THR A 2 12.07 14.43 -5.32
N PRO A 3 13.04 13.63 -5.83
CA PRO A 3 12.93 12.18 -5.84
C PRO A 3 12.66 11.58 -4.45
N ASP A 4 13.29 12.14 -3.41
CA ASP A 4 13.10 11.67 -2.02
C ASP A 4 11.69 11.97 -1.50
N GLU A 5 11.16 13.16 -1.81
CA GLU A 5 9.78 13.50 -1.46
C GLU A 5 8.76 12.59 -2.17
N LEU A 6 9.06 12.18 -3.41
CA LEU A 6 8.24 11.24 -4.14
C LEU A 6 8.27 9.86 -3.49
N ALA A 7 9.46 9.33 -3.18
CA ALA A 7 9.63 8.06 -2.49
C ALA A 7 8.90 8.04 -1.13
N GLU A 8 8.98 9.14 -0.37
CA GLU A 8 8.31 9.27 0.91
C GLU A 8 6.78 9.35 0.78
N ARG A 9 6.27 10.03 -0.25
CA ARG A 9 4.82 10.00 -0.56
C ARG A 9 4.36 8.57 -0.83
N THR A 10 5.10 7.84 -1.65
CA THR A 10 4.76 6.48 -2.08
C THR A 10 4.79 5.51 -0.90
N ARG A 11 5.81 5.62 -0.05
CA ARG A 11 5.90 4.84 1.20
C ARG A 11 4.70 5.08 2.10
N ARG A 12 4.38 6.35 2.39
CA ARG A 12 3.23 6.70 3.25
C ARG A 12 1.91 6.21 2.66
N ALA A 13 1.72 6.30 1.34
CA ALA A 13 0.52 5.81 0.68
C ALA A 13 0.39 4.28 0.77
N ALA A 14 1.49 3.54 0.60
CA ALA A 14 1.50 2.09 0.76
C ALA A 14 1.21 1.67 2.21
N GLU A 15 1.82 2.33 3.20
CA GLU A 15 1.57 2.11 4.63
C GLU A 15 0.10 2.39 5.00
N ALA A 16 -0.47 3.50 4.50
CA ALA A 16 -1.87 3.85 4.73
C ALA A 16 -2.83 2.82 4.13
N ALA A 17 -2.54 2.29 2.94
CA ALA A 17 -3.35 1.24 2.32
C ALA A 17 -3.31 -0.07 3.11
N VAL A 18 -2.14 -0.45 3.63
CA VAL A 18 -1.99 -1.63 4.51
C VAL A 18 -2.79 -1.43 5.81
N ALA A 19 -2.70 -0.25 6.44
CA ALA A 19 -3.46 0.08 7.64
C ALA A 19 -4.97 -0.03 7.39
N ALA A 20 -5.47 0.58 6.31
CA ALA A 20 -6.88 0.50 5.92
C ALA A 20 -7.33 -0.95 5.67
N GLY A 21 -6.49 -1.77 5.02
CA GLY A 21 -6.79 -3.19 4.84
C GLY A 21 -6.94 -3.94 6.16
N ARG A 22 -6.08 -3.65 7.14
CA ARG A 22 -6.14 -4.26 8.48
C ARG A 22 -7.37 -3.81 9.26
N GLU A 23 -7.76 -2.53 9.17
CA GLU A 23 -9.00 -2.01 9.76
C GLU A 23 -10.24 -2.70 9.18
N LEU A 24 -10.17 -3.16 7.93
CA LEU A 24 -11.21 -3.97 7.27
C LEU A 24 -11.11 -5.48 7.57
N GLY A 25 -10.19 -5.90 8.44
CA GLY A 25 -10.02 -7.30 8.86
C GLY A 25 -9.15 -8.14 7.92
N LEU A 26 -8.47 -7.53 6.94
CA LEU A 26 -7.53 -8.26 6.09
C LEU A 26 -6.21 -8.51 6.84
N ARG A 27 -5.74 -9.76 6.80
CA ARG A 27 -4.37 -10.09 7.18
C ARG A 27 -3.44 -9.69 6.04
N VAL A 28 -2.95 -8.45 6.05
CA VAL A 28 -2.03 -7.92 5.03
C VAL A 28 -0.84 -7.25 5.69
N GLU A 29 0.36 -7.54 5.19
CA GLU A 29 1.62 -6.95 5.68
C GLU A 29 2.28 -6.02 4.67
N ARG A 30 1.94 -6.19 3.39
CA ARG A 30 2.61 -5.49 2.30
C ARG A 30 1.66 -5.11 1.19
N ALA A 31 2.06 -4.07 0.47
CA ALA A 31 1.36 -3.52 -0.67
C ALA A 31 2.36 -3.35 -1.82
N LYS A 32 2.01 -3.85 -3.00
CA LYS A 32 2.79 -3.67 -4.22
C LYS A 32 2.30 -2.43 -4.96
N VAL A 33 3.18 -1.47 -5.21
CA VAL A 33 2.84 -0.28 -6.00
C VAL A 33 2.65 -0.68 -7.47
N LEU A 34 1.51 -0.30 -8.04
CA LEU A 34 1.18 -0.50 -9.45
C LEU A 34 1.36 0.79 -10.25
N HIS A 35 0.96 1.93 -9.68
CA HIS A 35 1.06 3.25 -10.30
C HIS A 35 1.42 4.30 -9.27
N ASP A 36 2.27 5.25 -9.66
CA ASP A 36 2.81 6.30 -8.79
C ASP A 36 3.19 7.53 -9.62
N VAL A 37 2.19 8.18 -10.21
CA VAL A 37 2.39 9.39 -11.02
C VAL A 37 1.65 10.55 -10.36
N PHE A 38 0.33 10.57 -10.49
CA PHE A 38 -0.56 11.52 -9.79
C PHE A 38 -1.22 10.90 -8.56
N SER A 39 -1.70 9.65 -8.71
CA SER A 39 -2.26 8.83 -7.64
C SER A 39 -1.34 7.63 -7.38
N VAL A 40 -1.30 7.18 -6.12
CA VAL A 40 -0.63 5.94 -5.74
C VAL A 40 -1.67 4.83 -5.73
N VAL A 41 -1.52 3.88 -6.66
CA VAL A 41 -2.35 2.68 -6.71
C VAL A 41 -1.52 1.52 -6.22
N VAL A 42 -2.05 0.79 -5.23
CA VAL A 42 -1.40 -0.41 -4.71
C VAL A 42 -2.28 -1.64 -4.84
N HIS A 43 -1.63 -2.78 -4.97
CA HIS A 43 -2.22 -4.09 -4.76
C HIS A 43 -1.87 -4.56 -3.35
N LEU A 44 -2.89 -4.76 -2.51
CA LEU A 44 -2.70 -5.43 -1.22
C LEU A 44 -2.41 -6.91 -1.47
N GLU A 45 -1.41 -7.46 -0.78
CA GLU A 45 -1.07 -8.88 -0.83
C GLU A 45 -1.47 -9.54 0.49
N PRO A 46 -2.77 -9.84 0.70
CA PRO A 46 -3.24 -10.47 1.92
C PRO A 46 -2.79 -11.94 1.99
N GLU A 47 -2.70 -12.46 3.21
CA GLU A 47 -2.48 -13.90 3.43
C GLU A 47 -3.61 -14.73 2.80
N PRO A 48 -3.30 -15.88 2.19
CA PRO A 48 -4.31 -16.77 1.66
C PRO A 48 -5.36 -17.15 2.72
N VAL A 49 -6.63 -17.12 2.31
CA VAL A 49 -7.72 -17.66 3.13
C VAL A 49 -7.76 -19.17 2.89
N VAL A 50 -7.35 -19.95 3.90
CA VAL A 50 -7.52 -21.40 3.91
C VAL A 50 -8.69 -21.70 4.85
N ALA A 51 -9.74 -22.32 4.32
CA ALA A 51 -10.95 -22.72 5.05
C ALA A 51 -10.92 -24.23 5.36
#